data_AF-A0AA38LK67-F1
#
_entry.id   AF-A0AA38LK67-F1
#
_cell.length_a   1.000
_cell.length_b   1.000
_cell.length_c   1.000
_cell.angle_alpha   90.00
_cell.angle_beta   90.00
_cell.angle_gamma   90.00
#
_symmetry.space_group_name_H-M   'P 1'
#
loop_
_entity.id
_entity.type
_entity.pdbx_description
1 polymer ?
#
loop_
_entity_poly.entity_id
_entity_poly.type
_entity_poly.pdbx_seq_one_letter_code
_entity_poly.pdbx_strand_id
1 'polypeptide(L)'
;VTLFSVHITACFYYSLAVNYPDKRKHEKTWVDAAKERNIPMGYVATVYWSISTLTTVGYGDLYAVNTREKVFTMFYMLFNLGLTSYLIGNITTLVVQTAPRTLMFVAEMKAEYFPPKVDIILKNEIPTDFYILVSGTVLLEKQETPNLVGETGVLLNILQPFGVRSRRLCQLLRLSRHDFTQIVQTYMEDGKILAENFLQHLKGLNEPMIKEITSMVHLPFIDENSDDQEKTQNSKTQIFSESYDSLFPYEIGINPINGVWKKPKVSLPKRVTIHNYHPKLIHEPGRLQYAAGRIGKLILLPNTVDELLAMAGSKFGTAKGNRVMDEEGSEIDDLDVVRDDDRLFVC
;
A
#
# COMPACT_ATOMS: atom_id res chain seq x y z
N VAL A 1 -11.02 20.33 0.80
CA VAL A 1 -12.33 21.02 0.69
C VAL A 1 -12.87 21.47 2.05
N THR A 2 -12.92 20.58 3.05
CA THR A 2 -13.45 20.87 4.40
C THR A 2 -12.76 22.02 5.10
N LEU A 3 -11.43 21.99 5.22
CA LEU A 3 -10.64 23.04 5.88
C LEU A 3 -10.87 24.43 5.25
N PHE A 4 -10.89 24.48 3.92
CA PHE A 4 -11.16 25.71 3.18
C PHE A 4 -12.58 26.23 3.44
N SER A 5 -13.58 25.35 3.41
CA SER A 5 -14.96 25.72 3.72
C SER A 5 -15.13 26.23 5.16
N VAL A 6 -14.47 25.61 6.13
CA VAL A 6 -14.51 26.03 7.54
C VAL A 6 -13.91 27.43 7.67
N HIS A 7 -12.73 27.66 7.09
CA HIS A 7 -12.03 28.93 7.14
C HIS A 7 -12.83 30.07 6.50
N ILE A 8 -13.35 29.85 5.29
CA ILE A 8 -14.16 30.85 4.59
C ILE A 8 -15.41 31.20 5.38
N THR A 9 -16.13 30.19 5.88
CA THR A 9 -17.36 30.42 6.64
C THR A 9 -17.09 31.16 7.94
N ALA A 10 -16.00 30.82 8.64
CA ALA A 10 -15.57 31.53 9.85
C ALA A 10 -15.29 33.02 9.56
N CYS A 11 -14.54 33.31 8.50
CA CYS A 11 -14.25 34.68 8.08
C CYS A 11 -15.53 35.46 7.69
N PHE A 12 -16.45 34.84 6.95
CA PHE A 12 -17.73 35.47 6.61
C PHE A 12 -18.60 35.71 7.83
N TYR A 13 -18.67 34.76 8.76
CA TYR A 13 -19.47 34.86 9.99
C TYR A 13 -18.92 35.94 10.94
N TYR A 14 -17.59 36.06 11.03
CA TYR A 14 -16.94 37.15 11.76
C TYR A 14 -17.21 38.52 11.11
N SER A 15 -17.06 38.60 9.78
CA SER A 15 -17.35 39.83 9.01
C SER A 15 -18.80 40.27 9.15
N LEU A 16 -19.75 39.33 9.19
CA LEU A 16 -21.18 39.59 9.33
C LEU A 16 -21.52 40.31 10.64
N ALA A 17 -20.84 39.95 11.73
CA ALA A 17 -21.02 40.56 13.04
C ALA A 17 -20.29 41.90 13.19
N VAL A 18 -19.06 42.02 12.66
CA VAL A 18 -18.29 43.28 12.74
C VAL A 18 -18.91 44.39 11.88
N ASN A 19 -19.41 44.05 10.69
CA ASN A 19 -20.01 45.01 9.75
C ASN A 19 -21.51 45.24 9.96
N TYR A 20 -22.03 44.99 11.17
CA TYR A 20 -23.44 45.23 11.47
C TYR A 20 -23.73 46.74 11.55
N PRO A 21 -24.59 47.30 10.66
CA PRO A 21 -24.73 48.75 10.49
C PRO A 21 -25.51 49.46 11.61
N ASP A 22 -26.30 48.74 12.40
CA ASP A 22 -27.18 49.33 13.41
C ASP A 22 -26.72 49.01 14.84
N LYS A 23 -25.68 49.70 15.31
CA LYS A 23 -25.23 49.65 16.72
C LYS A 23 -26.12 50.47 17.67
N ARG A 24 -27.16 51.14 17.15
CA ARG A 24 -28.02 52.06 17.92
C ARG A 24 -29.38 51.47 18.30
N LYS A 25 -29.84 50.43 17.59
CA LYS A 25 -30.95 49.58 18.05
C LYS A 25 -30.41 48.40 18.87
N HIS A 26 -31.18 47.96 19.86
CA HIS A 26 -30.89 46.89 20.82
C HIS A 26 -30.63 45.48 20.23
N GLU A 27 -30.24 45.35 18.96
CA GLU A 27 -29.96 44.07 18.33
C GLU A 27 -28.52 43.63 18.63
N LYS A 28 -28.39 42.62 19.49
CA LYS A 28 -27.11 42.00 19.84
C LYS A 28 -26.65 41.07 18.71
N THR A 29 -25.36 41.11 18.38
CA THR A 29 -24.71 40.11 17.53
C THR A 29 -24.21 38.93 18.36
N TRP A 30 -23.74 37.86 17.71
CA TRP A 30 -23.06 36.77 18.44
C TRP A 30 -21.82 37.26 19.20
N VAL A 31 -21.10 38.26 18.68
CA VAL A 31 -19.91 38.88 19.33
C VAL A 31 -20.30 39.57 20.64
N ASP A 32 -21.45 40.25 20.67
CA ASP A 32 -21.95 40.93 21.87
C ASP A 32 -22.47 39.93 22.90
N ALA A 33 -23.02 38.79 22.46
CA ALA A 33 -23.43 37.70 23.33
C ALA A 33 -22.21 36.98 23.96
N ALA A 34 -21.17 36.74 23.17
CA ALA A 34 -19.93 36.10 23.62
C ALA A 34 -18.97 37.05 24.39
N LYS A 35 -19.21 38.37 24.34
CA LYS A 35 -18.35 39.43 24.91
C LYS A 35 -16.90 39.41 24.39
N GLU A 36 -16.68 38.91 23.17
CA GLU A 36 -15.35 38.59 22.67
C GLU A 36 -14.90 39.56 21.57
N ARG A 37 -14.27 40.67 21.95
CA ARG A 37 -13.92 41.79 21.04
C ARG A 37 -12.51 41.75 20.46
N ASN A 38 -11.68 40.79 20.91
CA ASN A 38 -10.30 40.65 20.42
C ASN A 38 -10.29 39.93 19.07
N ILE A 39 -9.61 40.48 18.06
CA ILE A 39 -9.59 39.93 16.70
C ILE A 39 -9.07 38.47 16.67
N PRO A 40 -7.95 38.11 17.34
CA PRO A 40 -7.46 36.73 17.33
C PRO A 40 -8.43 35.75 18.01
N MET A 41 -9.00 36.15 19.15
CA MET A 41 -9.96 35.31 19.88
C MET A 41 -11.28 35.17 19.12
N GLY A 42 -11.75 36.24 18.45
CA GLY A 42 -12.92 36.20 17.60
C GLY A 42 -12.77 35.29 16.38
N TYR A 43 -11.57 35.23 15.79
CA TYR A 43 -11.29 34.26 14.73
C TYR A 43 -11.33 32.82 15.26
N VAL A 44 -10.70 32.54 16.40
CA VAL A 44 -10.74 31.21 17.03
C VAL A 44 -12.18 30.81 17.36
N ALA A 45 -12.98 31.73 17.92
CA ALA A 45 -14.39 31.51 18.24
C ALA A 45 -15.24 31.20 17.00
N THR A 46 -15.04 31.93 15.89
CA THR A 46 -15.78 31.67 14.64
C THR A 46 -15.34 30.41 13.91
N VAL A 47 -14.06 30.04 13.98
CA VAL A 47 -13.57 28.75 13.49
C VAL A 47 -14.16 27.62 14.33
N TYR A 48 -14.17 27.75 15.65
CA TYR A 48 -14.80 26.80 16.56
C TYR A 48 -16.29 26.62 16.25
N TRP A 49 -17.03 27.73 16.06
CA TRP A 49 -18.44 27.71 15.65
C TRP A 49 -18.66 27.04 14.30
N SER A 50 -17.80 27.34 13.31
CA SER A 50 -17.85 26.77 11.97
C SER A 50 -17.62 25.25 12.02
N ILE A 51 -16.62 24.79 12.77
CA ILE A 51 -16.33 23.37 12.98
C ILE A 51 -17.49 22.68 13.72
N SER A 52 -17.97 23.23 14.83
CA SER A 52 -19.03 22.61 15.63
C SER A 52 -20.36 22.50 14.88
N THR A 53 -20.61 23.42 13.95
CA THR A 53 -21.78 23.37 13.05
C THR A 53 -21.56 22.39 11.90
N LEU A 54 -20.36 22.34 11.30
CA LEU A 54 -20.01 21.37 10.24
C LEU A 54 -20.06 19.92 10.75
N THR A 55 -19.55 19.67 11.95
CA THR A 55 -19.58 18.35 12.59
C THR A 55 -20.92 18.03 13.22
N THR A 56 -21.91 18.92 13.11
CA THR A 56 -23.27 18.76 13.68
C THR A 56 -23.29 18.56 15.20
N VAL A 57 -22.24 18.96 15.92
CA VAL A 57 -22.16 18.84 17.39
C VAL A 57 -23.01 19.92 18.06
N GLY A 58 -22.90 21.18 17.61
CA GLY A 58 -23.82 22.26 17.99
C GLY A 58 -23.97 22.50 19.50
N TYR A 59 -22.87 22.79 20.21
CA TYR A 59 -22.88 23.02 21.67
C TYR A 59 -23.83 24.17 22.13
N GLY A 60 -24.14 25.12 21.25
CA GLY A 60 -25.10 26.20 21.52
C GLY A 60 -24.56 27.36 22.35
N ASP A 61 -23.27 27.38 22.62
CA ASP A 61 -22.54 28.46 23.28
C ASP A 61 -22.33 29.66 22.35
N LEU A 62 -22.09 29.41 21.06
CA LEU A 62 -22.10 30.40 19.98
C LEU A 62 -23.27 30.10 19.04
N TYR A 63 -24.15 31.08 18.86
CA TYR A 63 -25.35 30.94 18.01
C TYR A 63 -25.72 32.27 17.35
N ALA A 64 -26.46 32.16 16.25
CA ALA A 64 -26.98 33.29 15.50
C ALA A 64 -28.09 34.01 16.29
N VAL A 65 -27.88 35.28 16.60
CA VAL A 65 -28.83 36.09 17.40
C VAL A 65 -29.75 36.86 16.47
N ASN A 66 -29.17 37.58 15.50
CA ASN A 66 -29.92 38.44 14.59
C ASN A 66 -30.44 37.68 13.35
N THR A 67 -31.40 38.27 12.65
CA THR A 67 -32.02 37.64 11.47
C THR A 67 -31.01 37.38 10.34
N ARG A 68 -29.99 38.24 10.19
CA ARG A 68 -28.97 38.10 9.14
C ARG A 68 -28.06 36.91 9.39
N GLU A 69 -27.58 36.74 10.62
CA GLU A 69 -26.81 35.59 11.09
C GLU A 69 -27.63 34.32 10.93
N LYS A 70 -28.92 34.32 11.31
CA LYS A 70 -29.79 33.15 11.18
C LYS A 70 -29.95 32.69 9.73
N VAL A 71 -30.17 33.62 8.81
CA VAL A 71 -30.26 33.31 7.36
C VAL A 71 -28.95 32.74 6.84
N PHE A 72 -27.80 33.32 7.21
CA PHE A 72 -26.49 32.79 6.83
C PHE A 72 -26.27 31.37 7.39
N THR A 73 -26.57 31.16 8.68
CA THR A 73 -26.44 29.85 9.34
C THR A 73 -27.35 28.80 8.69
N MET A 74 -28.56 29.16 8.27
CA MET A 74 -29.46 28.24 7.55
C MET A 74 -28.84 27.75 6.23
N PHE A 75 -28.30 28.65 5.40
CA PHE A 75 -27.62 28.25 4.17
C PHE A 75 -26.37 27.41 4.44
N TYR A 76 -25.61 27.76 5.49
CA TYR A 76 -24.43 27.00 5.87
C TYR A 76 -24.78 25.59 6.35
N MET A 77 -25.85 25.43 7.14
CA MET A 77 -26.34 24.12 7.58
C MET A 77 -26.79 23.25 6.38
N LEU A 78 -27.49 23.82 5.40
CA LEU A 78 -27.85 23.11 4.16
C LEU A 78 -26.62 22.67 3.35
N PHE A 79 -25.63 23.55 3.22
CA PHE A 79 -24.36 23.22 2.58
C PHE A 79 -23.61 22.09 3.33
N ASN A 80 -23.59 22.13 4.66
CA ASN A 80 -22.94 21.12 5.49
C ASN A 80 -23.59 19.74 5.33
N LEU A 81 -24.90 19.64 5.12
CA LEU A 81 -25.55 18.36 4.81
C LEU A 81 -24.98 17.75 3.52
N GLY A 82 -24.84 18.55 2.46
CA GLY A 82 -24.24 18.11 1.20
C GLY A 82 -22.77 17.73 1.33
N LEU A 83 -21.99 18.56 2.03
CA LEU A 83 -20.57 18.31 2.26
C LEU A 83 -20.34 17.03 3.09
N THR A 84 -21.08 16.84 4.17
CA THR A 84 -20.97 15.64 5.02
C THR A 84 -21.39 14.38 4.26
N SER A 85 -22.46 14.43 3.47
CA SER A 85 -22.86 13.31 2.60
C SER A 85 -21.77 12.94 1.58
N TYR A 86 -21.11 13.94 0.98
CA TYR A 86 -20.00 13.72 0.05
C TYR A 86 -18.79 13.09 0.74
N LEU A 87 -18.42 13.55 1.94
CA LEU A 87 -17.31 12.97 2.70
C LEU A 87 -17.57 11.52 3.07
N ILE A 88 -18.76 11.22 3.60
CA ILE A 88 -19.15 9.84 3.96
C ILE A 88 -19.10 8.95 2.72
N GLY A 89 -19.68 9.39 1.60
CA GLY A 89 -19.68 8.60 0.36
C GLY A 89 -18.28 8.26 -0.16
N ASN A 90 -17.35 9.21 -0.11
CA ASN A 90 -15.95 8.95 -0.51
C ASN A 90 -15.25 8.00 0.46
N ILE A 91 -15.44 8.16 1.77
CA ILE A 91 -14.86 7.25 2.77
C ILE A 91 -15.40 5.83 2.56
N THR A 92 -16.71 5.66 2.38
CA THR A 92 -17.32 4.35 2.10
C THR A 92 -16.75 3.73 0.83
N THR A 93 -16.58 4.52 -0.23
CA THR A 93 -15.99 4.04 -1.50
C THR A 93 -14.56 3.54 -1.29
N LEU A 94 -13.73 4.28 -0.55
CA LEU A 94 -12.35 3.87 -0.23
C LEU A 94 -12.31 2.59 0.62
N VAL A 95 -13.19 2.47 1.61
CA VAL A 95 -13.27 1.27 2.47
C VAL A 95 -13.68 0.04 1.65
N VAL A 96 -14.69 0.16 0.78
CA VAL A 96 -15.13 -0.93 -0.09
C VAL A 96 -14.02 -1.38 -1.04
N GLN A 97 -13.22 -0.44 -1.55
CA GLN A 97 -12.08 -0.76 -2.43
C GLN A 97 -10.89 -1.42 -1.69
N THR A 98 -10.79 -1.27 -0.37
CA THR A 98 -9.68 -1.82 0.43
C THR A 98 -9.93 -3.27 0.86
N ALA A 99 -11.20 -3.69 1.01
CA ALA A 99 -11.56 -5.01 1.52
C ALA A 99 -11.38 -6.25 0.58
N PRO A 100 -11.34 -6.17 -0.77
CA PRO A 100 -11.57 -7.36 -1.58
C PRO A 100 -10.34 -8.26 -1.77
N ARG A 101 -9.11 -7.77 -1.61
CA ARG A 101 -7.91 -8.51 -2.07
C ARG A 101 -7.77 -9.89 -1.42
N THR A 102 -7.85 -9.98 -0.10
CA THR A 102 -7.79 -11.27 0.62
C THR A 102 -9.15 -11.94 0.69
N LEU A 103 -10.24 -11.16 0.71
CA LEU A 103 -11.60 -11.71 0.77
C LEU A 103 -11.96 -12.52 -0.47
N MET A 104 -11.44 -12.16 -1.66
CA MET A 104 -11.71 -12.94 -2.88
C MET A 104 -11.16 -14.36 -2.80
N PHE A 105 -9.94 -14.55 -2.27
CA PHE A 105 -9.42 -15.90 -2.03
C PHE A 105 -10.23 -16.64 -0.95
N VAL A 106 -10.54 -15.97 0.16
CA VAL A 106 -11.27 -16.59 1.28
C VAL A 106 -12.71 -16.97 0.89
N ALA A 107 -13.37 -16.18 0.03
CA ALA A 107 -14.74 -16.44 -0.41
C ALA A 107 -14.86 -17.68 -1.31
N GLU A 108 -13.84 -17.96 -2.12
CA GLU A 108 -13.82 -19.12 -3.03
C GLU A 108 -13.32 -20.40 -2.36
N MET A 109 -12.61 -20.29 -1.23
CA MET A 109 -12.09 -21.45 -0.51
C MET A 109 -13.20 -22.31 0.11
N LYS A 110 -13.12 -23.62 -0.10
CA LYS A 110 -14.06 -24.61 0.46
C LYS A 110 -13.36 -25.49 1.48
N ALA A 111 -13.95 -25.64 2.65
CA ALA A 111 -13.44 -26.54 3.67
C ALA A 111 -13.84 -27.99 3.34
N GLU A 112 -12.86 -28.89 3.29
CA GLU A 112 -13.02 -30.32 3.09
C GLU A 112 -12.36 -31.11 4.23
N TYR A 113 -12.98 -32.23 4.61
CA TYR A 113 -12.52 -33.09 5.70
C TYR A 113 -12.14 -34.46 5.18
N PHE A 114 -10.91 -34.88 5.45
CA PHE A 114 -10.38 -36.17 5.02
C PHE A 114 -10.07 -37.05 6.25
N PRO A 115 -10.64 -38.26 6.35
CA PRO A 115 -10.32 -39.17 7.44
C PRO A 115 -8.88 -39.71 7.28
N PRO A 116 -8.31 -40.35 8.32
CA PRO A 116 -6.95 -40.89 8.26
C PRO A 116 -6.75 -41.94 7.15
N LYS A 117 -5.54 -41.96 6.56
CA LYS A 117 -5.07 -42.93 5.56
C LYS A 117 -5.77 -42.88 4.20
N VAL A 118 -6.32 -41.72 3.84
CA VAL A 118 -6.95 -41.48 2.53
C VAL A 118 -5.99 -40.70 1.63
N ASP A 119 -5.88 -41.11 0.38
CA ASP A 119 -5.18 -40.37 -0.66
C ASP A 119 -6.01 -39.14 -1.04
N ILE A 120 -5.46 -37.96 -0.80
CA ILE A 120 -6.06 -36.65 -1.11
C ILE A 120 -5.72 -36.25 -2.54
N ILE A 121 -4.47 -36.45 -2.96
CA ILE A 121 -3.98 -36.16 -4.32
C ILE A 121 -3.28 -37.40 -4.84
N LEU A 122 -3.59 -37.81 -6.08
CA LEU A 122 -2.91 -38.90 -6.75
C LEU A 122 -1.73 -38.38 -7.59
N LYS A 123 -0.65 -39.18 -7.64
CA LYS A 123 0.49 -38.88 -8.50
C LYS A 123 0.10 -38.98 -9.97
N ASN A 124 0.62 -38.08 -10.79
CA ASN A 124 0.31 -37.92 -12.22
C ASN A 124 -1.16 -37.60 -12.52
N GLU A 125 -1.92 -37.11 -11.53
CA GLU A 125 -3.27 -36.60 -11.74
C GLU A 125 -3.24 -35.18 -12.31
N ILE A 126 -4.32 -34.78 -12.99
CA ILE A 126 -4.48 -33.42 -13.51
C ILE A 126 -4.63 -32.45 -12.32
N PRO A 127 -3.90 -31.31 -12.29
CA PRO A 127 -3.94 -30.38 -11.18
C PRO A 127 -5.21 -29.50 -11.21
N THR A 128 -6.31 -30.00 -10.65
CA THR A 128 -7.58 -29.25 -10.60
C THR A 128 -7.63 -28.26 -9.45
N ASP A 129 -7.08 -28.62 -8.30
CA ASP A 129 -7.17 -27.88 -7.05
C ASP A 129 -5.88 -28.01 -6.25
N PHE A 130 -5.63 -27.04 -5.39
CA PHE A 130 -4.63 -27.14 -4.33
C PHE A 130 -5.29 -26.92 -2.98
N TYR A 131 -4.63 -27.35 -1.92
CA TYR A 131 -5.18 -27.35 -0.58
C TYR A 131 -4.24 -26.69 0.43
N ILE A 132 -4.83 -25.88 1.32
CA ILE A 132 -4.14 -25.34 2.49
C ILE A 132 -4.52 -26.19 3.70
N LEU A 133 -3.52 -26.68 4.43
CA LEU A 133 -3.72 -27.46 5.64
C LEU A 133 -4.10 -26.55 6.81
N VAL A 134 -5.30 -26.73 7.38
CA VAL A 134 -5.77 -26.00 8.57
C VAL A 134 -5.49 -26.81 9.84
N SER A 135 -5.81 -28.10 9.80
CA SER A 135 -5.64 -29.00 10.95
C SER A 135 -5.37 -30.42 10.47
N GLY A 136 -4.60 -31.18 11.23
CA GLY A 136 -4.22 -32.55 10.90
C GLY A 136 -2.79 -32.67 10.41
N THR A 137 -2.51 -33.76 9.69
CA THR A 137 -1.16 -34.03 9.16
C THR A 137 -1.29 -34.80 7.87
N VAL A 138 -0.64 -34.29 6.83
CA VAL A 138 -0.54 -34.91 5.51
C VAL A 138 0.88 -35.43 5.29
N LEU A 139 0.96 -36.54 4.56
CA LEU A 139 2.20 -37.19 4.13
C LEU A 139 2.34 -36.97 2.63
N LEU A 140 3.47 -36.40 2.23
CA LEU A 140 3.88 -36.26 0.84
C LEU A 140 5.01 -37.27 0.59
N GLU A 141 4.75 -38.31 -0.20
CA GLU A 141 5.71 -39.41 -0.48
C GLU A 141 6.57 -39.86 0.72
N LYS A 142 5.94 -40.07 1.89
CA LYS A 142 6.57 -40.49 3.16
C LYS A 142 7.36 -39.42 3.91
N GLN A 143 7.40 -38.18 3.44
CA GLN A 143 7.86 -37.02 4.20
C GLN A 143 6.67 -36.31 4.86
N GLU A 144 6.83 -35.92 6.11
CA GLU A 144 5.81 -35.15 6.82
C GLU A 144 5.86 -33.67 6.43
N THR A 145 4.66 -33.09 6.32
CA THR A 145 4.35 -31.65 6.33
C THR A 145 4.82 -30.82 5.15
N PRO A 146 3.87 -30.53 4.26
CA PRO A 146 3.73 -29.14 3.82
C PRO A 146 2.38 -28.54 4.25
N ASN A 147 2.40 -27.24 4.57
CA ASN A 147 1.21 -26.45 4.92
C ASN A 147 0.30 -26.19 3.70
N LEU A 148 0.86 -26.36 2.50
CA LEU A 148 0.22 -26.21 1.20
C LEU A 148 0.51 -27.48 0.40
N VAL A 149 -0.49 -28.03 -0.29
CA VAL A 149 -0.35 -29.24 -1.11
C VAL A 149 -1.01 -29.08 -2.48
N GLY A 150 -0.40 -29.63 -3.52
CA GLY A 150 -0.92 -29.60 -4.88
C GLY A 150 -0.65 -28.29 -5.63
N GLU A 151 -0.02 -27.31 -4.97
CA GLU A 151 0.32 -26.00 -5.52
C GLU A 151 1.25 -26.11 -6.71
N THR A 152 2.21 -27.04 -6.67
CA THR A 152 3.20 -27.19 -7.73
C THR A 152 2.53 -27.57 -9.06
N GLY A 153 1.60 -28.53 -9.04
CA GLY A 153 0.83 -28.89 -10.22
C GLY A 153 -0.04 -27.74 -10.74
N VAL A 154 -0.69 -27.01 -9.84
CA VAL A 154 -1.60 -25.91 -10.22
C VAL A 154 -0.84 -24.71 -10.80
N LEU A 155 0.26 -24.29 -10.15
CA LEU A 155 1.03 -23.11 -10.50
C LEU A 155 1.89 -23.30 -11.74
N LEU A 156 2.49 -24.49 -11.91
CA LEU A 156 3.30 -24.81 -13.08
C LEU A 156 2.48 -25.45 -14.21
N ASN A 157 1.19 -25.73 -13.99
CA ASN A 157 0.32 -26.44 -14.93
C ASN A 157 0.91 -27.77 -15.42
N ILE A 158 1.48 -28.53 -14.48
CA ILE A 158 2.00 -29.87 -14.71
C ILE A 158 1.13 -30.91 -13.99
N LEU A 159 1.19 -32.16 -14.44
CA LEU A 159 0.59 -33.26 -13.67
C LEU A 159 1.16 -33.29 -12.25
N GLN A 160 0.34 -33.69 -11.27
CA GLN A 160 0.73 -33.66 -9.88
C GLN A 160 1.99 -34.53 -9.64
N PRO A 161 3.13 -33.93 -9.25
CA PRO A 161 4.39 -34.65 -9.18
C PRO A 161 4.43 -35.64 -8.01
N PHE A 162 3.71 -35.34 -6.94
CA PHE A 162 3.70 -36.13 -5.71
C PHE A 162 2.27 -36.46 -5.30
N GLY A 163 2.08 -37.69 -4.81
CA GLY A 163 0.85 -38.08 -4.15
C GLY A 163 0.81 -37.61 -2.70
N VAL A 164 -0.37 -37.21 -2.22
CA VAL A 164 -0.60 -36.70 -0.86
C VAL A 164 -1.59 -37.60 -0.15
N ARG A 165 -1.23 -38.08 1.04
CA ARG A 165 -2.08 -38.93 1.88
C ARG A 165 -2.29 -38.34 3.25
N SER A 166 -3.51 -38.42 3.78
CA SER A 166 -3.79 -38.04 5.16
C SER A 166 -3.20 -39.05 6.16
N ARG A 167 -2.55 -38.57 7.23
CA ARG A 167 -2.09 -39.42 8.35
C ARG A 167 -3.11 -39.45 9.48
N ARG A 168 -3.78 -38.32 9.70
CA ARG A 168 -4.83 -38.09 10.71
C ARG A 168 -6.07 -37.51 10.02
N LEU A 169 -7.13 -37.27 10.78
CA LEU A 169 -8.24 -36.44 10.30
C LEU A 169 -7.66 -35.07 9.91
N CYS A 170 -7.82 -34.69 8.64
CA CYS A 170 -7.32 -33.43 8.11
C CYS A 170 -8.48 -32.52 7.71
N GLN A 171 -8.39 -31.26 8.11
CA GLN A 171 -9.22 -30.18 7.60
C GLN A 171 -8.37 -29.38 6.61
N LEU A 172 -8.83 -29.35 5.36
CA LEU A 172 -8.15 -28.69 4.26
C LEU A 172 -9.04 -27.60 3.68
N LEU A 173 -8.45 -26.48 3.26
CA LEU A 173 -9.13 -25.47 2.45
C LEU A 173 -8.73 -25.70 0.99
N ARG A 174 -9.69 -26.14 0.20
CA ARG A 174 -9.56 -26.33 -1.23
C ARG A 174 -9.74 -25.01 -1.96
N LEU A 175 -8.85 -24.72 -2.89
CA LEU A 175 -9.04 -23.67 -3.89
C LEU A 175 -8.82 -24.24 -5.29
N SER A 176 -9.75 -23.95 -6.21
CA SER A 176 -9.63 -24.46 -7.58
C SER A 176 -8.60 -23.67 -8.36
N ARG A 177 -7.97 -24.34 -9.33
CA ARG A 177 -7.05 -23.70 -10.27
C ARG A 177 -7.74 -22.56 -11.03
N HIS A 178 -8.99 -22.77 -11.45
CA HIS A 178 -9.74 -21.77 -12.19
C HIS A 178 -9.93 -20.49 -11.39
N ASP A 179 -10.43 -20.61 -10.16
CA ASP A 179 -10.70 -19.47 -9.28
C ASP A 179 -9.40 -18.76 -8.90
N PHE A 180 -8.36 -19.53 -8.58
CA PHE A 180 -7.03 -19.01 -8.30
C PHE A 180 -6.47 -18.20 -9.49
N THR A 181 -6.48 -18.77 -10.69
CA THR A 181 -5.97 -18.10 -11.89
C THR A 181 -6.77 -16.83 -12.18
N GLN A 182 -8.09 -16.87 -12.04
CA GLN A 182 -8.94 -15.69 -12.25
C GLN A 182 -8.64 -14.57 -11.24
N ILE A 183 -8.47 -14.91 -9.95
CA ILE A 183 -8.15 -13.92 -8.91
C ILE A 183 -6.75 -13.33 -9.15
N VAL A 184 -5.75 -14.15 -9.47
CA VAL A 184 -4.39 -13.69 -9.76
C VAL A 184 -4.34 -12.82 -11.02
N GLN A 185 -5.09 -13.15 -12.06
CA GLN A 185 -5.23 -12.31 -13.26
C GLN A 185 -5.90 -10.97 -12.95
N THR A 186 -6.85 -10.95 -12.01
CA THR A 186 -7.51 -9.71 -11.56
C THR A 186 -6.53 -8.80 -10.79
N TYR A 187 -5.60 -9.40 -10.04
CA TYR A 187 -4.59 -8.69 -9.24
C TYR A 187 -3.16 -9.03 -9.68
N MET A 188 -2.80 -8.62 -10.91
CA MET A 188 -1.52 -8.99 -11.54
C MET A 188 -0.28 -8.63 -10.71
N GLU A 189 -0.27 -7.49 -10.01
CA GLU A 189 0.87 -7.08 -9.18
C GLU A 189 1.08 -8.02 -7.97
N ASP A 190 -0.01 -8.39 -7.29
CA ASP A 190 0.04 -9.36 -6.19
C ASP A 190 0.40 -10.76 -6.73
N GLY A 191 -0.04 -11.08 -7.95
CA GLY A 191 0.33 -12.30 -8.67
C GLY A 191 1.83 -12.44 -8.93
N LYS A 192 2.51 -11.35 -9.32
CA LYS A 192 3.98 -11.35 -9.50
C LYS A 192 4.69 -11.66 -8.19
N ILE A 193 4.29 -11.02 -7.09
CA ILE A 193 4.85 -11.28 -5.76
C ILE A 193 4.64 -12.74 -5.35
N LEU A 194 3.45 -13.29 -5.62
CA LEU A 194 3.14 -14.68 -5.33
C LEU A 194 4.02 -15.64 -6.14
N ALA A 195 4.25 -15.35 -7.41
CA ALA A 195 5.14 -16.13 -8.28
C ALA A 195 6.59 -16.10 -7.78
N GLU A 196 7.10 -14.92 -7.39
CA GLU A 196 8.44 -14.77 -6.82
C GLU A 196 8.60 -15.58 -5.53
N ASN A 197 7.62 -15.48 -4.63
CA ASN A 197 7.60 -16.26 -3.38
C ASN A 197 7.56 -17.77 -3.67
N PHE A 198 6.80 -18.20 -4.67
CA PHE A 198 6.72 -19.60 -5.08
C PHE A 198 8.05 -20.09 -5.69
N LEU A 199 8.70 -19.30 -6.54
CA LEU A 199 10.02 -19.63 -7.08
C LEU A 199 11.07 -19.74 -5.98
N GLN A 200 11.02 -18.86 -4.98
CA GLN A 200 11.88 -18.96 -3.80
C GLN A 200 11.60 -20.24 -3.00
N HIS A 201 10.33 -20.62 -2.85
CA HIS A 201 9.94 -21.88 -2.22
C HIS A 201 10.51 -23.10 -2.96
N LEU A 202 10.41 -23.14 -4.29
CA LEU A 202 10.96 -24.24 -5.11
C LEU A 202 12.48 -24.40 -4.94
N LYS A 203 13.23 -23.31 -4.76
CA LYS A 203 14.68 -23.35 -4.51
C LYS A 203 15.04 -24.00 -3.18
N GLY A 204 14.14 -23.96 -2.20
CA GLY A 204 14.32 -24.57 -0.88
C GLY A 204 13.96 -26.06 -0.81
N LEU A 205 13.46 -26.65 -1.89
CA LEU A 205 13.07 -28.06 -1.93
C LEU A 205 14.29 -29.00 -2.02
N ASN A 206 14.07 -30.24 -1.59
CA ASN A 206 15.06 -31.30 -1.70
C ASN A 206 15.39 -31.60 -3.19
N GLU A 207 16.67 -31.80 -3.50
CA GLU A 207 17.19 -32.24 -4.80
C GLU A 207 16.33 -33.29 -5.55
N PRO A 208 15.91 -34.42 -4.92
CA PRO A 208 15.09 -35.42 -5.60
C PRO A 208 13.71 -34.91 -6.02
N MET A 209 13.07 -34.05 -5.20
CA MET A 209 11.78 -33.44 -5.54
C MET A 209 11.92 -32.48 -6.73
N ILE A 210 12.99 -31.68 -6.74
CA ILE A 210 13.25 -30.76 -7.84
C ILE A 210 13.43 -31.53 -9.15
N LYS A 211 14.22 -32.61 -9.15
CA LYS A 211 14.44 -33.44 -10.35
C LYS A 211 13.14 -34.02 -10.91
N GLU A 212 12.26 -34.50 -10.03
CA GLU A 212 10.97 -35.02 -10.43
C GLU A 212 10.08 -33.94 -11.07
N ILE A 213 9.96 -32.77 -10.45
CA ILE A 213 9.23 -31.63 -11.02
C ILE A 213 9.81 -31.25 -12.39
N THR A 214 11.13 -31.10 -12.49
CA THR A 214 11.79 -30.73 -13.75
C THR A 214 11.55 -31.77 -14.85
N SER A 215 11.51 -33.06 -14.51
CA SER A 215 11.22 -34.12 -15.49
C SER A 215 9.80 -34.03 -16.10
N MET A 216 8.83 -33.52 -15.34
CA MET A 216 7.42 -33.46 -15.76
C MET A 216 7.07 -32.20 -16.56
N VAL A 217 7.91 -31.17 -16.52
CA VAL A 217 7.70 -29.89 -17.21
C VAL A 217 7.88 -29.99 -18.74
N HIS A 218 8.23 -31.17 -19.30
CA HIS A 218 8.48 -31.35 -20.74
C HIS A 218 9.44 -30.30 -21.31
N LEU A 219 10.70 -30.37 -20.90
CA LEU A 219 11.77 -29.67 -21.59
C LEU A 219 12.41 -30.55 -22.67
N PRO A 220 12.67 -30.02 -23.88
CA PRO A 220 13.56 -30.64 -24.84
C PRO A 220 15.00 -30.60 -24.31
N PHE A 221 15.65 -31.77 -24.27
CA PHE A 221 17.10 -32.00 -24.19
C PHE A 221 17.94 -31.02 -23.34
N ILE A 222 18.37 -31.47 -22.15
CA ILE A 222 19.68 -31.08 -21.62
C ILE A 222 20.49 -32.37 -21.42
N ASP A 223 21.52 -32.49 -22.25
CA ASP A 223 22.55 -33.52 -22.24
C ASP A 223 23.28 -33.52 -20.88
N GLU A 224 23.40 -34.67 -20.24
CA GLU A 224 23.89 -34.85 -18.86
C GLU A 224 25.42 -34.64 -18.68
N ASN A 225 26.11 -34.01 -19.64
CA ASN A 225 27.56 -33.87 -19.60
C ASN A 225 28.02 -32.41 -19.47
N SER A 226 27.98 -31.86 -18.26
CA SER A 226 28.98 -30.88 -17.82
C SER A 226 29.01 -30.75 -16.30
N ASP A 227 30.17 -31.10 -15.74
CA ASP A 227 30.57 -30.82 -14.36
C ASP A 227 30.68 -29.30 -14.17
N ASP A 228 29.61 -28.63 -13.73
CA ASP A 228 29.62 -27.23 -13.29
C ASP A 228 28.45 -26.99 -12.31
N GLN A 229 28.66 -27.27 -11.01
CA GLN A 229 27.62 -27.17 -9.97
C GLN A 229 27.07 -25.74 -9.72
N GLU A 230 27.72 -24.68 -10.22
CA GLU A 230 27.24 -23.29 -10.07
C GLU A 230 26.37 -22.78 -11.23
N LYS A 231 26.44 -23.37 -12.44
CA LYS A 231 25.59 -22.97 -13.57
C LYS A 231 24.20 -23.61 -13.55
N THR A 232 24.05 -24.75 -12.87
CA THR A 232 22.80 -25.53 -12.84
C THR A 232 21.69 -24.85 -12.02
N GLN A 233 22.02 -23.93 -11.11
CA GLN A 233 21.05 -23.25 -10.25
C GLN A 233 20.39 -22.05 -10.96
N ASN A 234 21.14 -21.33 -11.79
CA ASN A 234 20.61 -20.26 -12.63
C ASN A 234 19.76 -20.80 -13.80
N SER A 235 20.17 -21.91 -14.42
CA SER A 235 19.37 -22.53 -15.49
C SER A 235 18.04 -23.10 -14.98
N LYS A 236 18.02 -23.75 -13.80
CA LYS A 236 16.78 -24.22 -13.14
C LYS A 236 15.79 -23.08 -12.88
N THR A 237 16.27 -21.92 -12.42
CA THR A 237 15.41 -20.74 -12.14
C THR A 237 14.79 -20.16 -13.41
N GLN A 238 15.55 -20.17 -14.51
CA GLN A 238 15.14 -19.67 -15.83
C GLN A 238 14.08 -20.57 -16.48
N ILE A 239 14.19 -21.88 -16.25
CA ILE A 239 13.22 -22.89 -16.71
C ILE A 239 11.85 -22.71 -16.06
N PHE A 240 11.81 -22.49 -14.74
CA PHE A 240 10.56 -22.26 -14.01
C PHE A 240 9.91 -20.92 -14.38
N SER A 241 10.71 -19.88 -14.71
CA SER A 241 10.16 -18.61 -15.19
C SER A 241 9.56 -18.72 -16.60
N GLU A 242 10.19 -19.43 -17.53
CA GLU A 242 9.67 -19.62 -18.89
C GLU A 242 8.34 -20.41 -18.91
N SER A 243 8.21 -21.42 -18.05
CA SER A 243 6.97 -22.19 -17.89
C SER A 243 5.83 -21.33 -17.33
N TYR A 244 6.13 -20.44 -16.37
CA TYR A 244 5.15 -19.49 -15.81
C TYR A 244 4.74 -18.40 -16.83
N ASP A 245 5.70 -17.85 -17.58
CA ASP A 245 5.46 -16.84 -18.62
C ASP A 245 4.53 -17.37 -19.73
N SER A 246 4.58 -18.67 -20.03
CA SER A 246 3.67 -19.32 -20.98
C SER A 246 2.23 -19.45 -20.47
N LEU A 247 2.02 -19.40 -19.15
CA LEU A 247 0.72 -19.62 -18.50
C LEU A 247 -0.09 -18.33 -18.29
N PHE A 248 0.60 -17.18 -18.27
CA PHE A 248 0.02 -15.84 -18.18
C PHE A 248 0.41 -15.01 -19.40
N PRO A 249 -0.10 -15.35 -20.61
CA PRO A 249 0.23 -14.59 -21.81
C PRO A 249 -0.57 -13.28 -21.80
N TYR A 250 -0.02 -12.21 -21.25
CA TYR A 250 -0.45 -10.87 -21.63
C TYR A 250 0.72 -9.89 -21.78
N GLU A 251 0.94 -9.54 -23.04
CA GLU A 251 1.63 -8.38 -23.62
C GLU A 251 2.55 -7.57 -22.70
N ILE A 252 3.78 -8.02 -22.56
CA ILE A 252 4.92 -7.10 -22.46
C ILE A 252 5.81 -7.44 -23.64
N GLY A 253 5.84 -6.55 -24.65
CA GLY A 253 6.72 -6.72 -25.80
C GLY A 253 8.17 -6.84 -25.34
N ILE A 254 8.76 -8.04 -25.44
CA ILE A 254 10.17 -8.28 -25.15
C ILE A 254 10.74 -9.20 -26.23
N ASN A 255 11.84 -8.75 -26.83
CA ASN A 255 12.61 -9.46 -27.85
C ASN A 255 13.82 -10.14 -27.16
N PRO A 256 14.06 -11.46 -27.27
CA PRO A 256 14.77 -12.21 -26.22
C PRO A 256 16.30 -12.34 -26.38
N ILE A 257 16.97 -11.55 -27.24
CA ILE A 257 18.32 -11.94 -27.70
C ILE A 257 19.48 -11.36 -26.87
N ASN A 258 19.31 -10.29 -26.07
CA ASN A 258 20.47 -9.54 -25.56
C ASN A 258 20.60 -9.35 -24.03
N GLY A 259 19.97 -10.18 -23.19
CA GLY A 259 20.40 -10.34 -21.78
C GLY A 259 20.56 -9.07 -20.92
N VAL A 260 19.92 -7.96 -21.27
CA VAL A 260 19.92 -6.72 -20.49
C VAL A 260 18.50 -6.44 -20.05
N TRP A 261 18.24 -6.67 -18.77
CA TRP A 261 17.05 -6.20 -18.07
C TRP A 261 17.07 -4.67 -18.08
N LYS A 262 16.23 -4.05 -18.90
CA LYS A 262 15.71 -2.73 -18.54
C LYS A 262 14.42 -2.95 -17.77
N LYS A 263 14.49 -2.81 -16.44
CA LYS A 263 13.29 -2.67 -15.59
C LYS A 263 12.32 -1.71 -16.30
N PRO A 264 11.06 -2.08 -16.56
CA PRO A 264 10.07 -1.07 -16.89
C PRO A 264 9.89 -0.23 -15.63
N LYS A 265 10.44 0.99 -15.64
CA LYS A 265 10.17 2.01 -14.61
C LYS A 265 8.74 2.47 -14.75
N VAL A 266 7.81 1.71 -14.18
CA VAL A 266 6.52 2.24 -13.74
C VAL A 266 6.27 1.73 -12.32
N SER A 267 7.23 1.97 -11.42
CA SER A 267 6.86 2.24 -10.03
C SER A 267 6.23 3.62 -10.02
N LEU A 268 5.02 3.78 -9.46
CA LEU A 268 4.51 5.11 -9.14
C LEU A 268 5.62 5.86 -8.39
N PRO A 269 5.96 7.10 -8.79
CA PRO A 269 7.12 7.77 -8.22
C PRO A 269 6.85 8.03 -6.74
N LYS A 270 7.69 7.42 -5.87
CA LYS A 270 7.63 7.62 -4.42
C LYS A 270 7.77 9.12 -4.16
N ARG A 271 6.90 9.71 -3.35
CA ARG A 271 6.95 11.10 -2.91
C ARG A 271 7.71 11.13 -1.60
N VAL A 272 8.69 12.01 -1.48
CA VAL A 272 9.48 12.17 -0.25
C VAL A 272 9.60 13.63 0.11
N THR A 273 9.71 13.91 1.40
CA THR A 273 9.93 15.28 1.89
C THR A 273 11.41 15.47 2.20
N ILE A 274 12.08 16.32 1.43
CA ILE A 274 13.48 16.64 1.68
C ILE A 274 13.63 17.86 2.57
N HIS A 275 14.59 17.81 3.50
CA HIS A 275 15.01 18.88 4.38
C HIS A 275 16.50 19.16 4.21
N ASN A 276 16.91 20.40 4.40
CA ASN A 276 18.30 20.85 4.20
C ASN A 276 19.15 20.82 5.49
N TYR A 277 18.63 20.26 6.57
CA TYR A 277 19.32 20.12 7.84
C TYR A 277 18.62 19.09 8.73
N HIS A 278 19.40 18.22 9.37
CA HIS A 278 18.88 17.25 10.32
C HIS A 278 18.63 17.90 11.71
N PRO A 279 17.47 17.68 12.36
CA PRO A 279 17.12 18.34 13.63
C PRO A 279 18.11 18.07 14.77
N LYS A 280 18.73 16.88 14.80
CA LYS A 280 19.71 16.50 15.84
C LYS A 280 21.05 17.25 15.74
N LEU A 281 21.35 17.91 14.60
CA LEU A 281 22.59 18.68 14.40
C LEU A 281 22.48 20.14 14.92
N ILE A 282 21.34 20.54 15.49
CA ILE A 282 21.04 21.92 15.91
C ILE A 282 21.64 22.27 17.29
N HIS A 283 22.31 21.34 17.97
CA HIS A 283 22.82 21.56 19.34
C HIS A 283 24.09 22.44 19.44
N GLU A 284 24.65 22.95 18.35
CA GLU A 284 25.78 23.91 18.43
C GLU A 284 25.30 25.37 18.52
N PRO A 285 25.65 26.10 19.61
CA PRO A 285 25.26 27.49 19.81
C PRO A 285 26.13 28.40 18.92
N GLY A 286 25.66 28.68 17.71
CA GLY A 286 26.36 29.60 16.81
C GLY A 286 25.73 29.81 15.42
N ARG A 287 24.77 28.98 15.00
CA ARG A 287 24.12 29.11 13.68
C ARG A 287 22.61 29.35 13.78
N LEU A 288 22.19 30.36 14.55
CA LEU A 288 20.79 30.77 14.67
C LEU A 288 20.28 31.64 13.49
N GLN A 289 21.09 31.88 12.45
CA GLN A 289 20.73 32.80 11.36
C GLN A 289 19.92 32.16 10.20
N TYR A 290 19.70 30.84 10.17
CA TYR A 290 19.00 30.17 9.05
C TYR A 290 17.62 29.59 9.43
N ALA A 291 16.93 30.21 10.39
CA ALA A 291 15.59 29.80 10.84
C ALA A 291 14.46 29.94 9.77
N ALA A 292 14.76 30.44 8.57
CA ALA A 292 13.79 30.71 7.51
C ALA A 292 13.44 29.48 6.62
N GLY A 293 14.09 28.33 6.82
CA GLY A 293 13.95 27.15 5.94
C GLY A 293 13.23 25.94 6.56
N ARG A 294 12.21 26.14 7.41
CA ARG A 294 11.49 25.03 8.10
C ARG A 294 10.51 24.24 7.22
N ILE A 295 10.43 24.53 5.93
CA ILE A 295 9.47 23.89 5.04
C ILE A 295 10.22 22.81 4.27
N GLY A 296 10.02 21.56 4.67
CA GLY A 296 10.40 20.41 3.87
C GLY A 296 9.73 20.50 2.51
N LYS A 297 10.47 20.19 1.44
CA LYS A 297 9.94 20.25 0.08
C LYS A 297 9.57 18.85 -0.35
N LEU A 298 8.29 18.68 -0.71
CA LEU A 298 7.82 17.44 -1.31
C LEU A 298 8.36 17.34 -2.73
N ILE A 299 9.04 16.24 -3.01
CA ILE A 299 9.58 15.93 -4.34
C ILE A 299 9.21 14.49 -4.70
N LEU A 300 9.30 14.17 -5.98
CA LEU A 300 9.35 12.79 -6.43
C LEU A 300 10.76 12.26 -6.17
N LEU A 301 10.87 11.10 -5.55
CA LEU A 301 12.13 10.42 -5.28
C LEU A 301 12.78 10.09 -6.64
N PRO A 302 13.98 10.60 -6.91
CA PRO A 302 14.73 10.27 -8.11
C PRO A 302 15.30 8.85 -8.01
N ASN A 303 15.94 8.40 -9.07
CA ASN A 303 16.41 7.01 -9.13
C ASN A 303 17.80 6.80 -8.53
N THR A 304 18.51 7.89 -8.20
CA THR A 304 19.87 7.85 -7.64
C THR A 304 20.05 8.90 -6.55
N VAL A 305 20.93 8.62 -5.58
CA VAL A 305 21.27 9.55 -4.49
C VAL A 305 21.88 10.85 -5.05
N ASP A 306 22.69 10.77 -6.12
CA ASP A 306 23.30 11.95 -6.76
C ASP A 306 22.26 12.91 -7.36
N GLU A 307 21.22 12.36 -8.01
CA GLU A 307 20.09 13.16 -8.52
C GLU A 307 19.31 13.83 -7.38
N LEU A 308 19.16 13.12 -6.24
CA LEU A 308 18.52 13.65 -5.05
C LEU A 308 19.30 14.83 -4.47
N LEU A 309 20.62 14.70 -4.34
CA LEU A 309 21.51 15.76 -3.86
C LEU A 309 21.55 16.95 -4.82
N ALA A 310 21.54 16.72 -6.14
CA ALA A 310 21.45 17.77 -7.14
C ALA A 310 20.12 18.54 -7.06
N MET A 311 19.00 17.82 -6.87
CA MET A 311 17.70 18.44 -6.66
C MET A 311 17.64 19.23 -5.34
N ALA A 312 18.20 18.69 -4.25
CA ALA A 312 18.27 19.40 -2.98
C ALA A 312 19.06 20.71 -3.12
N GLY A 313 20.23 20.68 -3.78
CA GLY A 313 21.05 21.86 -4.03
C GLY A 313 20.33 22.93 -4.86
N SER A 314 19.61 22.53 -5.92
CA SER A 314 18.79 23.44 -6.74
C SER A 314 17.61 24.02 -5.96
N LYS A 315 16.97 23.23 -5.09
CA LYS A 315 15.75 23.65 -4.36
C LYS A 315 16.06 24.47 -3.11
N PHE A 316 17.16 24.23 -2.41
CA PHE A 316 17.49 24.92 -1.15
C PHE A 316 18.61 25.96 -1.27
N GLY A 317 19.28 26.07 -2.43
CA GLY A 317 20.21 27.16 -2.75
C GLY A 317 21.43 27.29 -1.83
N THR A 318 21.69 26.28 -1.02
CA THR A 318 22.76 26.22 -0.01
C THR A 318 23.51 24.90 -0.16
N ALA A 319 24.75 24.87 0.35
CA ALA A 319 25.80 23.88 0.05
C ALA A 319 25.29 22.44 -0.12
N LYS A 320 25.77 21.77 -1.18
CA LYS A 320 25.53 20.35 -1.43
C LYS A 320 25.89 19.56 -0.17
N GLY A 321 24.87 19.12 0.56
CA GLY A 321 25.07 18.03 1.50
C GLY A 321 25.61 16.84 0.72
N ASN A 322 26.59 16.15 1.27
CA ASN A 322 27.16 14.96 0.62
C ASN A 322 26.48 13.67 1.09
N ARG A 323 25.59 13.78 2.08
CA ARG A 323 24.96 12.65 2.73
C ARG A 323 23.47 12.87 2.85
N VAL A 324 22.73 11.79 2.67
CA VAL A 324 21.28 11.74 2.87
C VAL A 324 21.04 10.90 4.11
N MET A 325 20.27 11.42 5.07
CA MET A 325 19.94 10.72 6.30
C MET A 325 18.42 10.56 6.45
N ASP A 326 18.01 9.54 7.19
CA ASP A 326 16.62 9.37 7.64
C ASP A 326 16.30 10.29 8.85
N GLU A 327 15.09 10.18 9.40
CA GLU A 327 14.64 10.94 10.60
C GLU A 327 15.34 10.50 11.90
N GLU A 328 15.92 9.29 11.91
CA GLU A 328 16.64 8.74 13.04
C GLU A 328 18.13 9.15 13.05
N GLY A 329 18.63 9.67 11.93
CA GLY A 329 20.03 10.09 11.72
C GLY A 329 20.92 9.00 11.10
N SER A 330 20.32 7.93 10.55
CA SER A 330 21.02 6.90 9.80
C SER A 330 21.32 7.37 8.38
N GLU A 331 22.51 7.09 7.87
CA GLU A 331 22.90 7.41 6.49
C GLU A 331 22.24 6.43 5.50
N ILE A 332 21.69 6.98 4.42
CA ILE A 332 20.98 6.23 3.37
C ILE A 332 21.88 6.15 2.15
N ASP A 333 22.50 4.99 1.97
CA ASP A 333 23.35 4.69 0.81
C ASP A 333 22.52 4.20 -0.41
N ASP A 334 21.34 3.62 -0.16
CA ASP A 334 20.47 3.04 -1.19
C ASP A 334 19.03 3.58 -1.09
N LEU A 335 18.54 4.19 -2.18
CA LEU A 335 17.19 4.74 -2.27
C LEU A 335 16.09 3.68 -2.35
N ASP A 336 16.44 2.40 -2.58
CA ASP A 336 15.46 1.31 -2.56
C ASP A 336 14.88 1.09 -1.16
N VAL A 337 15.62 1.46 -0.11
CA VAL A 337 15.20 1.37 1.31
C VAL A 337 14.18 2.45 1.66
N VAL A 338 14.13 3.55 0.90
CA VAL A 338 13.24 4.70 1.12
C VAL A 338 11.81 4.36 0.72
N ARG A 339 10.85 4.65 1.60
CA ARG A 339 9.41 4.43 1.40
C ARG A 339 8.70 5.71 0.93
N ASP A 340 7.44 5.55 0.50
CA ASP A 340 6.59 6.69 0.16
C ASP A 340 6.30 7.51 1.43
N ASP A 341 6.31 8.84 1.29
CA ASP A 341 6.17 9.86 2.33
C ASP A 341 7.32 9.96 3.37
N ASP A 342 8.45 9.30 3.14
CA ASP A 342 9.63 9.40 4.01
C ASP A 342 10.22 10.83 4.05
N ARG A 343 10.80 11.16 5.21
CA ARG A 343 11.53 12.42 5.44
C ARG A 343 13.02 12.18 5.32
N LEU A 344 13.62 12.84 4.34
CA LEU A 344 15.04 12.73 4.06
C LEU A 344 15.74 14.05 4.42
N PHE A 345 16.89 13.94 5.06
CA PHE A 345 17.67 15.07 5.54
C PHE A 345 19.01 15.10 4.81
N VAL A 346 19.20 16.13 3.98
CA VAL A 346 20.44 16.36 3.25
C VAL A 346 21.35 17.24 4.12
N CYS A 347 22.53 16.75 4.48
CA CYS A 347 23.46 17.44 5.38
C CYS A 347 24.91 17.49 4.86
#